data_AF-A0AAU9ELA2-F1
#
_entry.id   AF-A0AAU9ELA2-F1
#
_cell.length_a   1.000
_cell.length_b   1.000
_cell.length_c   1.000
_cell.angle_alpha   90.00
_cell.angle_beta   90.00
_cell.angle_gamma   90.00
#
_symmetry.space_group_name_H-M   'P 1'
#
loop_
_entity.id
_entity.type
_entity.pdbx_description
1 polymer ?
#
loop_
_entity_poly.entity_id
_entity_poly.type
_entity_poly.pdbx_seq_one_letter_code
_entity_poly.pdbx_strand_id
1 'polypeptide(L)'
;MAFEIPTIKYAGAIKQVTLGKGDKALKVGGETAYPFHSWEGKTPSRPIIAMEVWDFEPTEWPEAAKAPFEGVLGDPAAWAKKNVEEYGADAIVVQLKSTDPNGMDASPEAASEAVGKVLGAVDVPVIVWGSANPAKDAEVLKKIAEDYAGKNLLLGPVDEDNHKQIGAAALAYDQSLISSSPIDVNLAKQLNILLGNLGVSLDRLVIDPTTGGLGYGMEYSYSVMERIRAAALVQDDDKLVLPMINNVGNEVWKCKEANQTNEDAPELGDAMKRGVYMETAAAVSYLLAGSDVLLIRHPETVKQIKAFISAIMADRAPAAEKAAVDRPKAAALAGAKPKAAPKPAAAAPKPAAAAPKPAAAAPKLAAVPEPEAAPAAAAPAADPEAEAKAKAAAEAKAAADAEAKKKADAEAAAKAAADAEEAKKKAVADAEAARQAEKDKERAELDALRAKRREERMAHLREEHEAPEGEEGVEYGEPRPAGVAGPDAVFVLKSLSRWRLRGDGVMRK
;
A
#
# COMPACT_ATOMS: atom_id res chain seq x y z
N MET A 1 33.96 -31.31 1.77
CA MET A 1 33.53 -30.84 0.43
C MET A 1 33.87 -29.37 0.31
N ALA A 2 33.79 -28.76 -0.88
CA ALA A 2 33.73 -27.31 -0.98
C ALA A 2 32.44 -26.80 -0.30
N PHE A 3 32.43 -25.53 0.12
CA PHE A 3 31.20 -24.85 0.52
C PHE A 3 30.61 -24.17 -0.71
N GLU A 4 29.34 -24.42 -0.95
CA GLU A 4 28.52 -23.83 -2.02
C GLU A 4 27.44 -22.98 -1.35
N ILE A 5 27.20 -21.77 -1.84
CA ILE A 5 26.17 -20.88 -1.29
C ILE A 5 24.82 -21.41 -1.80
N PRO A 6 23.85 -21.73 -0.91
CA PRO A 6 22.52 -22.13 -1.36
C PRO A 6 21.85 -20.97 -2.08
N THR A 7 21.27 -21.23 -3.25
CA THR A 7 20.55 -20.23 -4.04
C THR A 7 19.08 -20.59 -4.21
N ILE A 8 18.19 -19.61 -4.11
CA ILE A 8 16.76 -19.77 -4.39
C ILE A 8 16.52 -19.69 -5.90
N LYS A 9 15.65 -20.57 -6.42
CA LYS A 9 15.19 -20.48 -7.81
C LYS A 9 13.97 -19.56 -7.90
N TYR A 10 14.19 -18.36 -8.40
CA TYR A 10 13.12 -17.45 -8.78
C TYR A 10 12.55 -17.78 -10.17
N ALA A 11 11.27 -17.47 -10.37
CA ALA A 11 10.53 -17.68 -11.61
C ALA A 11 10.04 -16.34 -12.18
N GLY A 12 9.47 -15.49 -11.33
CA GLY A 12 9.06 -14.12 -11.66
C GLY A 12 10.12 -13.07 -11.32
N ALA A 13 9.82 -11.83 -11.68
CA ALA A 13 10.60 -10.63 -11.35
C ALA A 13 9.65 -9.45 -11.13
N ILE A 14 10.05 -8.49 -10.29
CA ILE A 14 9.23 -7.31 -10.00
C ILE A 14 9.22 -6.37 -11.21
N LYS A 15 8.05 -5.79 -11.52
CA LYS A 15 7.91 -4.77 -12.56
C LYS A 15 8.58 -3.48 -12.13
N GLN A 16 9.30 -2.84 -13.06
CA GLN A 16 9.86 -1.52 -12.83
C GLN A 16 8.82 -0.44 -13.15
N VAL A 17 8.38 0.30 -12.14
CA VAL A 17 7.43 1.42 -12.26
C VAL A 17 8.21 2.74 -12.39
N THR A 18 7.68 3.72 -13.13
CA THR A 18 8.28 5.05 -13.28
C THR A 18 7.40 6.12 -12.62
N LEU A 19 7.98 6.89 -11.70
CA LEU A 19 7.31 7.91 -10.89
C LEU A 19 7.69 9.32 -11.41
N GLY A 20 6.69 10.20 -11.58
CA GLY A 20 6.88 11.52 -12.17
C GLY A 20 7.18 11.48 -13.68
N LYS A 21 7.67 12.60 -14.23
CA LYS A 21 8.07 12.75 -15.64
C LYS A 21 9.31 13.64 -15.79
N GLY A 22 9.91 13.61 -16.97
CA GLY A 22 11.11 14.39 -17.31
C GLY A 22 12.38 13.77 -16.72
N ASP A 23 13.47 14.54 -16.73
CA ASP A 23 14.83 14.04 -16.45
C ASP A 23 15.05 13.61 -14.99
N LYS A 24 14.15 14.00 -14.08
CA LYS A 24 14.14 13.57 -12.67
C LYS A 24 13.11 12.49 -12.35
N ALA A 25 12.47 11.89 -13.36
CA ALA A 25 11.58 10.75 -13.16
C ALA A 25 12.36 9.56 -12.55
N LEU A 26 11.85 9.03 -11.45
CA LEU A 26 12.49 7.93 -10.73
C LEU A 26 11.91 6.59 -11.14
N LYS A 27 12.74 5.55 -11.06
CA LYS A 27 12.31 4.16 -11.27
C LYS A 27 12.44 3.37 -9.99
N VAL A 28 11.45 2.52 -9.73
CA VAL A 28 11.34 1.71 -8.51
C VAL A 28 10.95 0.28 -8.88
N GLY A 29 11.41 -0.67 -8.08
CA GLY A 29 11.32 -2.10 -8.38
C GLY A 29 12.19 -2.57 -9.55
N GLY A 30 12.06 -3.85 -9.90
CA GLY A 30 12.86 -4.52 -10.94
C GLY A 30 13.61 -5.77 -10.44
N GLU A 31 13.37 -6.17 -9.19
CA GLU A 31 14.12 -7.17 -8.46
C GLU A 31 13.91 -8.56 -9.05
N THR A 32 14.99 -9.35 -9.12
CA THR A 32 14.96 -10.75 -9.57
C THR A 32 15.31 -11.74 -8.45
N ALA A 33 15.35 -11.28 -7.21
CA ALA A 33 15.60 -12.04 -5.99
C ALA A 33 15.05 -11.28 -4.77
N TYR A 34 15.12 -11.90 -3.58
CA TYR A 34 14.70 -11.26 -2.33
C TYR A 34 15.52 -10.02 -1.98
N PRO A 35 15.02 -9.14 -1.09
CA PRO A 35 15.61 -7.83 -0.81
C PRO A 35 17.10 -7.93 -0.45
N PHE A 36 17.94 -7.24 -1.23
CA PHE A 36 19.41 -7.23 -1.09
C PHE A 36 20.12 -8.58 -1.27
N HIS A 37 19.47 -9.62 -1.82
CA HIS A 37 20.08 -10.93 -2.13
C HIS A 37 20.96 -10.88 -3.40
N SER A 38 21.97 -10.01 -3.39
CA SER A 38 22.85 -9.66 -4.52
C SER A 38 23.76 -10.80 -5.04
N TRP A 39 23.79 -11.95 -4.37
CA TRP A 39 24.50 -13.15 -4.85
C TRP A 39 23.65 -14.05 -5.76
N GLU A 40 22.32 -13.90 -5.76
CA GLU A 40 21.38 -14.77 -6.48
C GLU A 40 20.39 -14.03 -7.38
N GLY A 41 20.38 -12.69 -7.36
CA GLY A 41 19.64 -11.89 -8.32
C GLY A 41 20.14 -10.46 -8.45
N LYS A 42 19.35 -9.63 -9.14
CA LYS A 42 19.64 -8.22 -9.41
C LYS A 42 18.57 -7.33 -8.80
N THR A 43 18.99 -6.12 -8.42
CA THR A 43 18.15 -5.01 -7.94
C THR A 43 18.48 -3.79 -8.80
N PRO A 44 17.82 -3.59 -9.96
CA PRO A 44 18.19 -2.58 -10.95
C PRO A 44 17.87 -1.15 -10.51
N SER A 45 16.87 -0.99 -9.65
CA SER A 45 16.50 0.27 -9.01
C SER A 45 16.86 0.15 -7.53
N ARG A 46 17.48 1.18 -6.94
CA ARG A 46 17.57 1.23 -5.47
C ARG A 46 16.20 1.62 -4.88
N PRO A 47 15.88 1.23 -3.64
CA PRO A 47 14.80 1.85 -2.89
C PRO A 47 15.02 3.37 -2.77
N ILE A 48 13.91 4.11 -2.76
CA ILE A 48 13.90 5.58 -2.67
C ILE A 48 13.21 6.06 -1.40
N ILE A 49 13.57 7.27 -0.96
CA ILE A 49 12.97 7.92 0.20
C ILE A 49 12.22 9.17 -0.25
N ALA A 50 10.90 9.17 -0.10
CA ALA A 50 10.10 10.37 -0.22
C ALA A 50 9.93 11.03 1.15
N MET A 51 10.07 12.35 1.22
CA MET A 51 9.85 13.08 2.48
C MET A 51 8.44 13.62 2.60
N GLU A 52 7.91 13.58 3.83
CA GLU A 52 6.58 14.02 4.18
C GLU A 52 6.46 15.56 4.21
N VAL A 53 5.37 16.06 3.63
CA VAL A 53 4.88 17.45 3.72
C VAL A 53 3.37 17.37 3.97
N TRP A 54 2.85 18.14 4.91
CA TRP A 54 1.40 18.24 5.13
C TRP A 54 0.81 19.43 4.37
N ASP A 55 -0.48 19.36 4.04
CA ASP A 55 -1.25 20.43 3.41
C ASP A 55 -1.65 21.55 4.38
N PHE A 56 -1.52 21.34 5.69
CA PHE A 56 -1.65 22.34 6.75
C PHE A 56 -0.53 22.23 7.80
N GLU A 57 -0.36 23.28 8.62
CA GLU A 57 0.70 23.33 9.65
C GLU A 57 0.45 22.35 10.81
N PRO A 58 1.33 21.36 11.06
CA PRO A 58 1.15 20.37 12.12
C PRO A 58 1.49 20.93 13.52
N THR A 59 0.54 21.64 14.12
CA THR A 59 0.65 22.19 15.49
C THR A 59 0.94 21.11 16.54
N GLU A 60 0.31 19.95 16.43
CA GLU A 60 0.28 18.87 17.45
C GLU A 60 1.52 17.95 17.46
N TRP A 61 2.42 18.07 16.47
CA TRP A 61 3.62 17.23 16.41
C TRP A 61 4.58 17.46 17.60
N PRO A 62 5.38 16.45 17.98
CA PRO A 62 6.37 16.59 19.04
C PRO A 62 7.53 17.49 18.58
N GLU A 63 8.23 18.13 19.53
CA GLU A 63 9.36 19.03 19.24
C GLU A 63 10.42 18.36 18.34
N ALA A 64 10.71 17.09 18.59
CA ALA A 64 11.59 16.25 17.79
C ALA A 64 11.24 16.21 16.29
N ALA A 65 9.94 16.24 15.95
CA ALA A 65 9.48 16.26 14.57
C ALA A 65 9.36 17.68 14.00
N LYS A 66 9.14 18.71 14.84
CA LYS A 66 8.96 20.10 14.40
C LYS A 66 10.29 20.86 14.21
N ALA A 67 11.27 20.65 15.09
CA ALA A 67 12.52 21.42 15.10
C ALA A 67 13.29 21.44 13.75
N PRO A 68 13.38 20.36 12.95
CA PRO A 68 14.03 20.43 11.63
C PRO A 68 13.30 21.32 10.62
N PHE A 69 11.99 21.53 10.80
CA PHE A 69 11.12 22.24 9.88
C PHE A 69 10.70 23.62 10.40
N GLU A 70 11.39 24.13 11.43
CA GLU A 70 11.20 25.49 11.93
C GLU A 70 11.27 26.50 10.77
N GLY A 71 10.29 27.41 10.74
CA GLY A 71 10.12 28.43 9.70
C GLY A 71 9.49 27.98 8.38
N VAL A 72 9.25 26.67 8.15
CA VAL A 72 8.65 26.17 6.89
C VAL A 72 7.38 25.33 7.04
N LEU A 73 7.02 24.86 8.24
CA LEU A 73 5.85 23.99 8.45
C LEU A 73 4.50 24.57 7.96
N GLY A 74 4.35 25.90 7.90
CA GLY A 74 3.16 26.59 7.39
C GLY A 74 3.15 26.85 5.88
N ASP A 75 4.20 26.51 5.13
CA ASP A 75 4.27 26.63 3.68
C ASP A 75 4.73 25.31 3.03
N PRO A 76 3.79 24.52 2.47
CA PRO A 76 4.11 23.27 1.78
C PRO A 76 5.15 23.41 0.66
N ALA A 77 5.23 24.57 -0.03
CA ALA A 77 6.23 24.81 -1.07
C ALA A 77 7.65 25.00 -0.50
N ALA A 78 7.78 25.80 0.57
CA ALA A 78 9.06 25.98 1.26
C ALA A 78 9.52 24.70 1.95
N TRP A 79 8.60 23.95 2.57
CA TRP A 79 8.88 22.66 3.20
C TRP A 79 9.32 21.60 2.18
N ALA A 80 8.61 21.48 1.05
CA ALA A 80 9.01 20.57 -0.04
C ALA A 80 10.40 20.90 -0.59
N LYS A 81 10.73 22.19 -0.76
CA LYS A 81 12.09 22.62 -1.14
C LYS A 81 13.12 22.23 -0.10
N LYS A 82 12.90 22.53 1.19
CA LYS A 82 13.83 22.18 2.28
C LYS A 82 14.10 20.67 2.32
N ASN A 83 13.06 19.87 2.15
CA ASN A 83 13.15 18.41 2.07
C ASN A 83 14.07 17.94 0.91
N VAL A 84 13.98 18.55 -0.27
CA VAL A 84 14.83 18.20 -1.43
C VAL A 84 16.25 18.78 -1.32
N GLU A 85 16.38 20.07 -0.99
CA GLU A 85 17.61 20.85 -1.09
C GLU A 85 18.55 20.66 0.12
N GLU A 86 18.03 20.64 1.35
CA GLU A 86 18.83 20.45 2.57
C GLU A 86 18.89 18.97 3.00
N TYR A 87 17.75 18.27 2.92
CA TYR A 87 17.62 16.91 3.47
C TYR A 87 17.72 15.80 2.41
N GLY A 88 17.80 16.17 1.14
CA GLY A 88 18.08 15.26 0.04
C GLY A 88 16.99 14.21 -0.19
N ALA A 89 15.71 14.57 -0.05
CA ALA A 89 14.59 13.71 -0.43
C ALA A 89 14.70 13.27 -1.91
N ASP A 90 14.41 12.00 -2.21
CA ASP A 90 14.35 11.51 -3.59
C ASP A 90 13.05 11.94 -4.28
N ALA A 91 11.98 12.04 -3.50
CA ALA A 91 10.62 12.42 -3.92
C ALA A 91 9.95 13.17 -2.75
N ILE A 92 8.76 13.74 -2.98
CA ILE A 92 7.93 14.34 -1.91
C ILE A 92 6.61 13.58 -1.83
N VAL A 93 6.11 13.35 -0.61
CA VAL A 93 4.71 12.99 -0.40
C VAL A 93 3.95 14.14 0.25
N VAL A 94 2.91 14.61 -0.44
CA VAL A 94 1.94 15.55 0.11
C VAL A 94 0.85 14.74 0.81
N GLN A 95 0.81 14.81 2.14
CA GLN A 95 -0.26 14.24 2.95
C GLN A 95 -1.40 15.25 3.04
N LEU A 96 -2.55 14.88 2.50
CA LEU A 96 -3.78 15.68 2.52
C LEU A 96 -4.51 15.42 3.84
N LYS A 97 -3.95 15.93 4.93
CA LYS A 97 -4.51 15.75 6.27
C LYS A 97 -5.67 16.71 6.54
N SER A 98 -5.69 17.89 5.90
CA SER A 98 -6.80 18.84 6.05
C SER A 98 -8.11 18.32 5.46
N THR A 99 -8.06 17.33 4.55
CA THR A 99 -9.27 16.81 3.90
C THR A 99 -10.04 15.79 4.74
N ASP A 100 -9.58 15.36 5.93
CA ASP A 100 -10.37 14.46 6.79
C ASP A 100 -11.73 15.10 7.15
N PRO A 101 -12.88 14.45 6.81
CA PRO A 101 -14.22 14.94 7.16
C PRO A 101 -14.49 15.06 8.67
N ASN A 102 -13.67 14.43 9.51
CA ASN A 102 -13.72 14.55 10.97
C ASN A 102 -12.82 15.68 11.51
N GLY A 103 -11.98 16.26 10.64
CA GLY A 103 -11.01 17.31 10.96
C GLY A 103 -11.40 18.66 10.35
N MET A 104 -10.67 19.11 9.33
CA MET A 104 -10.91 20.40 8.66
C MET A 104 -11.83 20.29 7.44
N ASP A 105 -12.16 19.07 6.98
CA ASP A 105 -13.00 18.75 5.82
C ASP A 105 -12.68 19.55 4.53
N ALA A 106 -11.41 19.92 4.32
CA ALA A 106 -11.00 20.81 3.24
C ALA A 106 -11.48 20.36 1.85
N SER A 107 -11.79 21.31 0.97
CA SER A 107 -12.38 21.01 -0.34
C SER A 107 -11.34 20.43 -1.32
N PRO A 108 -11.78 19.68 -2.36
CA PRO A 108 -10.91 19.19 -3.42
C PRO A 108 -10.06 20.29 -4.09
N GLU A 109 -10.58 21.52 -4.19
CA GLU A 109 -9.88 22.68 -4.75
C GLU A 109 -8.74 23.15 -3.84
N ALA A 110 -8.97 23.25 -2.53
CA ALA A 110 -7.95 23.65 -1.57
C ALA A 110 -6.81 22.63 -1.48
N ALA A 111 -7.16 21.35 -1.45
CA ALA A 111 -6.20 20.25 -1.50
C ALA A 111 -5.40 20.24 -2.82
N SER A 112 -6.06 20.52 -3.94
CA SER A 112 -5.40 20.66 -5.24
C SER A 112 -4.47 21.87 -5.30
N GLU A 113 -4.83 23.02 -4.71
CA GLU A 113 -3.95 24.18 -4.61
C GLU A 113 -2.69 23.88 -3.78
N ALA A 114 -2.80 23.11 -2.69
CA ALA A 114 -1.66 22.67 -1.89
C ALA A 114 -0.71 21.77 -2.69
N VAL A 115 -1.22 20.80 -3.44
CA VAL A 115 -0.42 19.96 -4.35
C VAL A 115 0.22 20.81 -5.47
N GLY A 116 -0.50 21.81 -5.99
CA GLY A 116 0.00 22.75 -7.00
C GLY A 116 1.19 23.59 -6.51
N LYS A 117 1.13 24.08 -5.27
CA LYS A 117 2.24 24.78 -4.61
C LYS A 117 3.50 23.91 -4.54
N VAL A 118 3.36 22.65 -4.15
CA VAL A 118 4.48 21.68 -4.14
C VAL A 118 5.00 21.39 -5.55
N LEU A 119 4.12 21.15 -6.52
CA LEU A 119 4.48 20.90 -7.93
C LEU A 119 5.11 22.12 -8.65
N GLY A 120 4.89 23.34 -8.16
CA GLY A 120 5.59 24.54 -8.59
C GLY A 120 6.89 24.81 -7.83
N ALA A 121 7.17 24.04 -6.79
CA ALA A 121 8.30 24.25 -5.89
C ALA A 121 9.44 23.23 -6.07
N VAL A 122 9.13 21.98 -6.46
CA VAL A 122 10.13 20.92 -6.63
C VAL A 122 10.02 20.21 -7.98
N ASP A 123 11.16 19.81 -8.53
CA ASP A 123 11.27 19.05 -9.78
C ASP A 123 11.24 17.52 -9.58
N VAL A 124 11.23 17.04 -8.34
CA VAL A 124 11.25 15.60 -8.01
C VAL A 124 9.84 14.99 -8.15
N PRO A 125 9.70 13.65 -8.27
CA PRO A 125 8.39 13.01 -8.29
C PRO A 125 7.57 13.36 -7.04
N VAL A 126 6.29 13.66 -7.25
CA VAL A 126 5.33 13.97 -6.18
C VAL A 126 4.33 12.83 -6.04
N ILE A 127 4.21 12.35 -4.81
CA ILE A 127 3.22 11.40 -4.32
C ILE A 127 2.14 12.21 -3.63
N VAL A 128 0.87 11.87 -3.86
CA VAL A 128 -0.27 12.50 -3.16
C VAL A 128 -0.97 11.43 -2.35
N TRP A 129 -1.06 11.65 -1.04
CA TRP A 129 -1.64 10.72 -0.08
C TRP A 129 -2.86 11.36 0.60
N GLY A 130 -4.03 10.77 0.40
CA GLY A 130 -5.31 11.25 0.93
C GLY A 130 -5.47 11.12 2.44
N SER A 131 -6.70 11.37 2.89
CA SER A 131 -7.13 11.25 4.29
C SER A 131 -7.33 9.79 4.75
N ALA A 132 -7.32 8.83 3.82
CA ALA A 132 -7.77 7.44 4.00
C ALA A 132 -9.27 7.31 4.31
N ASN A 133 -10.07 8.31 3.90
CA ASN A 133 -11.52 8.23 3.84
C ASN A 133 -11.96 7.90 2.40
N PRO A 134 -12.53 6.71 2.11
CA PRO A 134 -12.75 6.27 0.73
C PRO A 134 -13.63 7.21 -0.12
N ALA A 135 -14.65 7.83 0.49
CA ALA A 135 -15.57 8.74 -0.20
C ALA A 135 -14.91 10.10 -0.50
N LYS A 136 -14.26 10.70 0.51
CA LYS A 136 -13.60 12.01 0.37
C LYS A 136 -12.37 11.93 -0.53
N ASP A 137 -11.55 10.91 -0.38
CA ASP A 137 -10.37 10.69 -1.23
C ASP A 137 -10.80 10.43 -2.68
N ALA A 138 -11.95 9.79 -2.91
CA ALA A 138 -12.52 9.67 -4.25
C ALA A 138 -12.96 11.01 -4.86
N GLU A 139 -13.26 12.07 -4.09
CA GLU A 139 -13.53 13.40 -4.64
C GLU A 139 -12.22 14.18 -4.86
N VAL A 140 -11.39 14.24 -3.81
CA VAL A 140 -10.13 14.97 -3.76
C VAL A 140 -9.13 14.47 -4.81
N LEU A 141 -8.88 13.16 -4.88
CA LEU A 141 -7.86 12.60 -5.79
C LEU A 141 -8.32 12.62 -7.25
N LYS A 142 -9.63 12.66 -7.55
CA LYS A 142 -10.12 12.93 -8.91
C LYS A 142 -9.78 14.36 -9.34
N LYS A 143 -10.06 15.36 -8.48
CA LYS A 143 -9.81 16.77 -8.79
C LYS A 143 -8.32 17.04 -9.03
N ILE A 144 -7.48 16.45 -8.20
CA ILE A 144 -6.00 16.51 -8.32
C ILE A 144 -5.51 15.78 -9.57
N ALA A 145 -6.11 14.63 -9.94
CA ALA A 145 -5.77 13.96 -11.19
C ALA A 145 -6.08 14.83 -12.41
N GLU A 146 -7.21 15.54 -12.41
CA GLU A 146 -7.67 16.44 -13.47
C GLU A 146 -6.81 17.69 -13.60
N ASP A 147 -6.64 18.44 -12.51
CA ASP A 147 -5.88 19.71 -12.50
C ASP A 147 -4.41 19.52 -12.91
N TYR A 148 -3.85 18.35 -12.60
CA TYR A 148 -2.46 17.98 -12.88
C TYR A 148 -2.35 16.85 -13.91
N ALA A 149 -3.30 16.79 -14.85
CA ALA A 149 -3.32 15.80 -15.93
C ALA A 149 -1.98 15.71 -16.68
N GLY A 150 -1.50 14.49 -16.87
CA GLY A 150 -0.24 14.22 -17.54
C GLY A 150 1.02 14.56 -16.74
N LYS A 151 0.94 14.83 -15.43
CA LYS A 151 2.13 14.97 -14.55
C LYS A 151 2.72 13.62 -14.09
N ASN A 152 1.97 12.51 -14.19
CA ASN A 152 2.30 11.20 -13.60
C ASN A 152 2.59 11.30 -12.09
N LEU A 153 1.64 11.87 -11.36
CA LEU A 153 1.59 11.81 -9.91
C LEU A 153 1.36 10.35 -9.48
N LEU A 154 1.86 9.98 -8.30
CA LEU A 154 1.50 8.72 -7.65
C LEU A 154 0.39 9.00 -6.63
N LEU A 155 -0.85 8.62 -6.94
CA LEU A 155 -2.04 8.95 -6.16
C LEU A 155 -2.48 7.78 -5.27
N GLY A 156 -2.84 8.06 -4.02
CA GLY A 156 -3.45 7.08 -3.12
C GLY A 156 -3.97 7.70 -1.81
N PRO A 157 -4.45 6.87 -0.86
CA PRO A 157 -4.65 5.43 -1.00
C PRO A 157 -5.83 5.09 -1.95
N VAL A 158 -5.69 4.03 -2.73
CA VAL A 158 -6.79 3.45 -3.53
C VAL A 158 -7.16 2.10 -2.93
N ASP A 159 -8.44 1.83 -2.69
CA ASP A 159 -8.97 0.65 -2.01
C ASP A 159 -10.15 0.01 -2.76
N GLU A 160 -10.74 -1.07 -2.22
CA GLU A 160 -11.85 -1.77 -2.86
C GLU A 160 -13.15 -0.96 -2.97
N ASP A 161 -13.44 -0.02 -2.07
CA ASP A 161 -14.68 0.77 -2.18
C ASP A 161 -14.47 2.01 -3.09
N ASN A 162 -13.24 2.55 -3.23
CA ASN A 162 -12.96 3.73 -4.08
C ASN A 162 -12.30 3.46 -5.46
N HIS A 163 -11.75 2.26 -5.74
CA HIS A 163 -10.94 1.98 -6.95
C HIS A 163 -11.55 2.39 -8.29
N LYS A 164 -12.87 2.25 -8.46
CA LYS A 164 -13.57 2.61 -9.70
C LYS A 164 -13.49 4.10 -10.01
N GLN A 165 -13.56 4.91 -8.96
CA GLN A 165 -13.63 6.36 -9.05
C GLN A 165 -12.25 6.98 -9.28
N ILE A 166 -11.23 6.53 -8.55
CA ILE A 166 -9.85 7.04 -8.70
C ILE A 166 -9.16 6.39 -9.91
N GLY A 167 -9.38 5.09 -10.15
CA GLY A 167 -8.83 4.36 -11.29
C GLY A 167 -9.26 4.91 -12.65
N ALA A 168 -10.54 5.29 -12.79
CA ALA A 168 -11.03 5.94 -14.01
C ALA A 168 -10.36 7.32 -14.25
N ALA A 169 -10.14 8.10 -13.19
CA ALA A 169 -9.48 9.41 -13.31
C ALA A 169 -7.98 9.28 -13.61
N ALA A 170 -7.27 8.33 -13.01
CA ALA A 170 -5.86 8.08 -13.33
C ALA A 170 -5.65 7.56 -14.77
N LEU A 171 -6.63 6.85 -15.33
CA LEU A 171 -6.66 6.50 -16.76
C LEU A 171 -6.92 7.70 -17.66
N ALA A 172 -7.93 8.53 -17.32
CA ALA A 172 -8.28 9.71 -18.11
C ALA A 172 -7.16 10.77 -18.12
N TYR A 173 -6.44 10.90 -17.00
CA TYR A 173 -5.49 11.99 -16.75
C TYR A 173 -4.03 11.55 -16.61
N ASP A 174 -3.70 10.32 -17.03
CA ASP A 174 -2.34 9.81 -17.18
C ASP A 174 -1.50 9.87 -15.87
N GLN A 175 -2.07 9.31 -14.79
CA GLN A 175 -1.46 9.23 -13.46
C GLN A 175 -1.09 7.77 -13.08
N SER A 176 -0.34 7.59 -12.00
CA SER A 176 -0.04 6.30 -11.35
C SER A 176 -0.76 6.17 -10.01
N LEU A 177 -0.96 4.95 -9.51
CA LEU A 177 -1.76 4.65 -8.32
C LEU A 177 -1.04 3.82 -7.26
N ILE A 178 -1.43 4.04 -6.01
CA ILE A 178 -1.09 3.21 -4.85
C ILE A 178 -2.28 2.29 -4.55
N SER A 179 -2.15 0.99 -4.82
CA SER A 179 -3.15 0.00 -4.44
C SER A 179 -2.97 -0.40 -2.98
N SER A 180 -3.75 0.23 -2.11
CA SER A 180 -3.75 0.04 -0.65
C SER A 180 -4.68 -1.09 -0.22
N SER A 181 -4.15 -2.02 0.57
CA SER A 181 -4.87 -3.21 1.02
C SER A 181 -4.57 -3.51 2.49
N PRO A 182 -5.58 -3.83 3.33
CA PRO A 182 -5.41 -3.89 4.78
C PRO A 182 -4.74 -5.19 5.25
N ILE A 183 -3.42 -5.27 5.06
CA ILE A 183 -2.54 -6.33 5.58
C ILE A 183 -3.03 -7.75 5.19
N ASP A 184 -3.41 -7.94 3.92
CA ASP A 184 -3.66 -9.26 3.35
C ASP A 184 -3.27 -9.39 1.87
N VAL A 185 -2.58 -10.48 1.55
CA VAL A 185 -2.02 -10.79 0.22
C VAL A 185 -3.11 -11.03 -0.84
N ASN A 186 -4.24 -11.60 -0.43
CA ASN A 186 -5.36 -11.85 -1.34
C ASN A 186 -6.10 -10.56 -1.67
N LEU A 187 -6.26 -9.66 -0.69
CA LEU A 187 -6.84 -8.33 -0.91
C LEU A 187 -5.96 -7.45 -1.80
N ALA A 188 -4.63 -7.47 -1.61
CA ALA A 188 -3.68 -6.82 -2.52
C ALA A 188 -3.85 -7.33 -3.97
N LYS A 189 -3.92 -8.66 -4.15
CA LYS A 189 -4.14 -9.29 -5.45
C LYS A 189 -5.52 -8.96 -6.05
N GLN A 190 -6.58 -8.98 -5.24
CA GLN A 190 -7.95 -8.64 -5.65
C GLN A 190 -8.03 -7.20 -6.15
N LEU A 191 -7.47 -6.24 -5.41
CA LEU A 191 -7.42 -4.84 -5.80
C LEU A 191 -6.64 -4.61 -7.10
N ASN A 192 -5.48 -5.27 -7.27
CA ASN A 192 -4.71 -5.20 -8.52
C ASN A 192 -5.46 -5.82 -9.71
N ILE A 193 -6.29 -6.86 -9.48
CA ILE A 193 -7.20 -7.41 -10.49
C ILE A 193 -8.34 -6.42 -10.82
N LEU A 194 -8.94 -5.78 -9.81
CA LEU A 194 -10.00 -4.80 -10.00
C LEU A 194 -9.52 -3.57 -10.79
N LEU A 195 -8.35 -3.04 -10.47
CA LEU A 195 -7.71 -1.94 -11.21
C LEU A 195 -7.31 -2.38 -12.63
N GLY A 196 -6.76 -3.58 -12.80
CA GLY A 196 -6.47 -4.16 -14.12
C GLY A 196 -7.71 -4.34 -15.00
N ASN A 197 -8.84 -4.73 -14.41
CA ASN A 197 -10.12 -4.88 -15.11
C ASN A 197 -10.74 -3.54 -15.56
N LEU A 198 -10.37 -2.42 -14.92
CA LEU A 198 -10.70 -1.07 -15.40
C LEU A 198 -9.78 -0.61 -16.55
N GLY A 199 -8.69 -1.34 -16.81
CA GLY A 199 -7.66 -1.01 -17.80
C GLY A 199 -6.40 -0.36 -17.22
N VAL A 200 -6.28 -0.21 -15.89
CA VAL A 200 -5.06 0.35 -15.28
C VAL A 200 -3.91 -0.62 -15.47
N SER A 201 -2.87 -0.18 -16.19
CA SER A 201 -1.71 -1.02 -16.48
C SER A 201 -0.82 -1.21 -15.24
N LEU A 202 -0.28 -2.43 -15.10
CA LEU A 202 0.52 -2.85 -13.95
C LEU A 202 1.88 -2.11 -13.84
N ASP A 203 2.35 -1.42 -14.87
CA ASP A 203 3.52 -0.54 -14.83
C ASP A 203 3.24 0.84 -14.21
N ARG A 204 2.01 1.06 -13.73
CA ARG A 204 1.53 2.27 -13.03
C ARG A 204 0.98 2.02 -11.63
N LEU A 205 1.11 0.79 -11.12
CA LEU A 205 0.63 0.39 -9.80
C LEU A 205 1.78 0.12 -8.83
N VAL A 206 1.67 0.65 -7.60
CA VAL A 206 2.56 0.35 -6.47
C VAL A 206 1.69 -0.14 -5.32
N ILE A 207 2.05 -1.24 -4.67
CA ILE A 207 1.24 -1.83 -3.59
C ILE A 207 1.56 -1.13 -2.26
N ASP A 208 0.54 -0.61 -1.58
CA ASP A 208 0.60 -0.39 -0.13
C ASP A 208 -0.03 -1.61 0.58
N PRO A 209 0.75 -2.40 1.33
CA PRO A 209 0.26 -3.53 2.11
C PRO A 209 -0.43 -3.09 3.43
N THR A 210 -0.68 -1.78 3.59
CA THR A 210 -0.93 -1.06 4.84
C THR A 210 0.26 -1.17 5.80
N THR A 211 0.88 -0.03 6.07
CA THR A 211 2.01 0.10 6.98
C THR A 211 1.54 0.12 8.44
N GLY A 212 2.32 -0.47 9.34
CA GLY A 212 2.05 -0.50 10.79
C GLY A 212 3.20 0.13 11.58
N GLY A 213 2.88 0.79 12.69
CA GLY A 213 3.86 1.45 13.55
C GLY A 213 4.77 0.45 14.29
N LEU A 214 5.95 0.90 14.72
CA LEU A 214 6.87 0.05 15.49
C LEU A 214 6.29 -0.25 16.87
N GLY A 215 5.93 -1.52 17.11
CA GLY A 215 5.15 -1.96 18.29
C GLY A 215 3.63 -1.90 18.10
N TYR A 216 3.16 -1.46 16.93
CA TYR A 216 1.75 -1.27 16.58
C TYR A 216 1.41 -2.03 15.28
N GLY A 217 1.69 -3.34 15.26
CA GLY A 217 1.28 -4.26 14.19
C GLY A 217 2.21 -4.33 12.97
N MET A 218 3.38 -3.68 13.00
CA MET A 218 4.42 -3.77 11.97
C MET A 218 4.73 -5.21 11.55
N GLU A 219 4.76 -6.14 12.49
CA GLU A 219 5.03 -7.57 12.28
C GLU A 219 4.03 -8.23 11.32
N TYR A 220 2.77 -7.75 11.29
CA TYR A 220 1.77 -8.22 10.33
C TYR A 220 2.07 -7.69 8.92
N SER A 221 2.32 -6.38 8.77
CA SER A 221 2.70 -5.77 7.48
C SER A 221 3.98 -6.39 6.91
N TYR A 222 5.01 -6.54 7.75
CA TYR A 222 6.28 -7.18 7.40
C TYR A 222 6.04 -8.61 6.86
N SER A 223 5.28 -9.42 7.59
CA SER A 223 4.95 -10.80 7.19
C SER A 223 4.11 -10.87 5.90
N VAL A 224 3.29 -9.85 5.63
CA VAL A 224 2.49 -9.76 4.39
C VAL A 224 3.35 -9.32 3.21
N MET A 225 4.29 -8.40 3.41
CA MET A 225 5.26 -7.98 2.39
C MET A 225 6.17 -9.12 1.95
N GLU A 226 6.74 -9.90 2.88
CA GLU A 226 7.51 -11.10 2.53
C GLU A 226 6.67 -12.10 1.73
N ARG A 227 5.39 -12.27 2.07
CA ARG A 227 4.46 -13.14 1.31
C ARG A 227 4.12 -12.59 -0.07
N ILE A 228 3.92 -11.28 -0.24
CA ILE A 228 3.73 -10.62 -1.54
C ILE A 228 4.97 -10.83 -2.40
N ARG A 229 6.16 -10.57 -1.86
CA ARG A 229 7.44 -10.70 -2.56
C ARG A 229 7.78 -12.16 -2.90
N ALA A 230 7.40 -13.12 -2.05
CA ALA A 230 7.49 -14.56 -2.35
C ALA A 230 6.51 -15.01 -3.44
N ALA A 231 5.26 -14.53 -3.42
CA ALA A 231 4.28 -14.81 -4.47
C ALA A 231 4.76 -14.26 -5.83
N ALA A 232 5.24 -13.02 -5.85
CA ALA A 232 5.80 -12.38 -7.04
C ALA A 232 7.02 -13.12 -7.62
N LEU A 233 8.03 -13.41 -6.79
CA LEU A 233 9.33 -13.89 -7.28
C LEU A 233 9.41 -15.42 -7.41
N VAL A 234 8.83 -16.18 -6.49
CA VAL A 234 8.95 -17.65 -6.43
C VAL A 234 7.74 -18.35 -7.06
N GLN A 235 6.54 -17.75 -6.93
CA GLN A 235 5.30 -18.33 -7.46
C GLN A 235 4.87 -17.74 -8.82
N ASP A 236 5.57 -16.71 -9.31
CA ASP A 236 5.30 -15.99 -10.55
C ASP A 236 3.86 -15.41 -10.62
N ASP A 237 3.39 -14.85 -9.49
CA ASP A 237 2.07 -14.27 -9.39
C ASP A 237 1.99 -12.91 -10.11
N ASP A 238 1.51 -12.94 -11.35
CA ASP A 238 1.49 -11.81 -12.28
C ASP A 238 0.66 -10.59 -11.82
N LYS A 239 -0.06 -10.68 -10.70
CA LYS A 239 -0.80 -9.59 -10.05
C LYS A 239 -0.12 -9.05 -8.78
N LEU A 240 0.97 -9.66 -8.34
CA LEU A 240 1.75 -9.24 -7.16
C LEU A 240 3.21 -8.86 -7.49
N VAL A 241 3.64 -9.01 -8.75
CA VAL A 241 4.92 -8.53 -9.30
C VAL A 241 5.05 -7.00 -9.40
N LEU A 242 4.61 -6.27 -8.37
CA LEU A 242 4.64 -4.82 -8.28
C LEU A 242 5.65 -4.34 -7.23
N PRO A 243 6.16 -3.10 -7.33
CA PRO A 243 6.91 -2.47 -6.25
C PRO A 243 6.00 -2.22 -5.03
N MET A 244 6.58 -2.09 -3.84
CA MET A 244 5.86 -1.80 -2.60
C MET A 244 6.23 -0.43 -2.01
N ILE A 245 5.25 0.26 -1.43
CA ILE A 245 5.38 1.56 -0.75
C ILE A 245 4.96 1.45 0.72
N ASN A 246 5.63 2.17 1.62
CA ASN A 246 5.31 2.15 3.05
C ASN A 246 5.29 3.56 3.68
N ASN A 247 4.19 3.89 4.38
CA ASN A 247 3.99 5.18 5.03
C ASN A 247 4.60 5.25 6.44
N VAL A 248 5.90 4.98 6.55
CA VAL A 248 6.58 4.76 7.84
C VAL A 248 6.55 6.00 8.75
N GLY A 249 6.76 7.20 8.20
CA GLY A 249 6.75 8.45 8.96
C GLY A 249 5.41 8.71 9.66
N ASN A 250 4.30 8.60 8.92
CA ASN A 250 2.95 8.74 9.49
C ASN A 250 2.67 7.72 10.60
N GLU A 251 3.08 6.47 10.39
CA GLU A 251 2.77 5.36 11.31
C GLU A 251 3.61 5.37 12.58
N VAL A 252 4.86 5.84 12.54
CA VAL A 252 5.73 5.93 13.71
C VAL A 252 5.49 7.21 14.52
N TRP A 253 5.37 8.37 13.86
CA TRP A 253 5.25 9.64 14.57
C TRP A 253 3.87 9.90 15.21
N LYS A 254 2.89 9.02 14.96
CA LYS A 254 1.64 8.95 15.73
C LYS A 254 1.68 8.00 16.95
N CYS A 255 2.75 7.20 17.12
CA CYS A 255 2.90 6.31 18.27
C CYS A 255 3.04 7.12 19.57
N LYS A 256 2.53 6.59 20.69
CA LYS A 256 2.57 7.27 21.99
C LYS A 256 4.01 7.57 22.42
N GLU A 257 4.91 6.61 22.22
CA GLU A 257 6.32 6.66 22.59
C GLU A 257 7.06 7.79 21.85
N ALA A 258 6.73 8.04 20.58
CA ALA A 258 7.32 9.13 19.81
C ALA A 258 6.87 10.53 20.28
N ASN A 259 5.82 10.61 21.10
CA ASN A 259 5.19 11.86 21.55
C ASN A 259 5.35 12.13 23.06
N GLN A 260 5.59 11.11 23.90
CA GLN A 260 5.83 11.30 25.34
C GLN A 260 7.12 12.09 25.62
N THR A 261 7.07 13.02 26.57
CA THR A 261 8.26 13.79 26.98
C THR A 261 9.26 12.93 27.77
N ASN A 262 10.36 13.53 28.21
CA ASN A 262 11.28 12.91 29.18
C ASN A 262 10.71 12.93 30.62
N GLU A 263 9.67 13.72 30.90
CA GLU A 263 8.99 13.78 32.20
C GLU A 263 7.89 12.72 32.31
N ASP A 264 7.16 12.48 31.21
CA ASP A 264 6.09 11.45 31.13
C ASP A 264 6.61 10.00 31.05
N ALA A 265 7.86 9.82 30.61
CA ALA A 265 8.47 8.51 30.33
C ALA A 265 10.01 8.55 30.42
N PRO A 266 10.59 8.87 31.60
CA PRO A 266 12.05 8.95 31.79
C PRO A 266 12.76 7.62 31.49
N GLU A 267 12.08 6.48 31.63
CA GLU A 267 12.59 5.14 31.33
C GLU A 267 12.78 4.87 29.82
N LEU A 268 12.08 5.62 28.94
CA LEU A 268 12.19 5.49 27.49
C LEU A 268 13.33 6.34 26.89
N GLY A 269 14.13 7.01 27.74
CA GLY A 269 15.27 7.81 27.32
C GLY A 269 14.89 9.03 26.46
N ASP A 270 15.90 9.60 25.80
CA ASP A 270 15.84 10.90 25.12
C ASP A 270 14.76 11.00 24.02
N ALA A 271 13.67 11.70 24.33
CA ALA A 271 12.54 11.95 23.43
C ALA A 271 12.95 12.56 22.09
N MET A 272 13.98 13.42 22.04
CA MET A 272 14.45 14.05 20.79
C MET A 272 15.09 13.04 19.81
N LYS A 273 15.47 11.85 20.30
CA LYS A 273 16.03 10.77 19.48
C LYS A 273 15.10 9.57 19.37
N ARG A 274 14.17 9.39 20.32
CA ARG A 274 13.29 8.21 20.43
C ARG A 274 12.49 7.96 19.15
N GLY A 275 11.74 8.97 18.67
CA GLY A 275 10.98 8.87 17.42
C GLY A 275 11.86 8.62 16.18
N VAL A 276 13.04 9.26 16.11
CA VAL A 276 14.02 9.08 15.03
C VAL A 276 14.53 7.63 14.96
N TYR A 277 14.85 7.03 16.12
CA TYR A 277 15.28 5.63 16.18
C TYR A 277 14.14 4.65 15.91
N MET A 278 12.91 4.94 16.35
CA MET A 278 11.74 4.14 15.99
C MET A 278 11.50 4.16 14.47
N GLU A 279 11.61 5.33 13.83
CA GLU A 279 11.41 5.51 12.39
C GLU A 279 12.53 4.86 11.58
N THR A 280 13.77 4.95 12.06
CA THR A 280 14.93 4.28 11.45
C THR A 280 14.82 2.75 11.55
N ALA A 281 14.45 2.22 12.71
CA ALA A 281 14.26 0.77 12.91
C ALA A 281 13.07 0.23 12.08
N ALA A 282 12.00 1.00 11.97
CA ALA A 282 10.87 0.71 11.09
C ALA A 282 11.29 0.68 9.62
N ALA A 283 11.96 1.73 9.15
CA ALA A 283 12.42 1.86 7.76
C ALA A 283 13.40 0.75 7.34
N VAL A 284 14.36 0.37 8.20
CA VAL A 284 15.26 -0.77 7.94
C VAL A 284 14.46 -2.08 7.85
N SER A 285 13.51 -2.31 8.77
CA SER A 285 12.65 -3.51 8.74
C SER A 285 11.82 -3.57 7.45
N TYR A 286 11.22 -2.46 7.03
CA TYR A 286 10.44 -2.40 5.80
C TYR A 286 11.28 -2.58 4.53
N LEU A 287 12.51 -2.08 4.49
CA LEU A 287 13.45 -2.37 3.40
C LEU A 287 13.80 -3.86 3.32
N LEU A 288 14.03 -4.53 4.45
CA LEU A 288 14.33 -5.96 4.50
C LEU A 288 13.13 -6.82 4.07
N ALA A 289 11.89 -6.37 4.33
CA ALA A 289 10.67 -6.98 3.79
C ALA A 289 10.41 -6.69 2.29
N GLY A 290 11.17 -5.77 1.69
CA GLY A 290 11.12 -5.45 0.27
C GLY A 290 10.36 -4.18 -0.10
N SER A 291 10.34 -3.16 0.77
CA SER A 291 9.89 -1.82 0.42
C SER A 291 10.77 -1.20 -0.67
N ASP A 292 10.14 -0.65 -1.71
CA ASP A 292 10.79 0.03 -2.83
C ASP A 292 10.67 1.57 -2.70
N VAL A 293 9.65 2.05 -1.97
CA VAL A 293 9.42 3.46 -1.64
C VAL A 293 9.11 3.62 -0.16
N LEU A 294 9.99 4.28 0.59
CA LEU A 294 9.73 4.68 1.97
C LEU A 294 9.22 6.12 2.02
N LEU A 295 8.15 6.35 2.78
CA LEU A 295 7.73 7.70 3.19
C LEU A 295 8.27 7.98 4.59
N ILE A 296 9.08 9.02 4.74
CA ILE A 296 9.82 9.35 5.97
C ILE A 296 9.60 10.81 6.34
N ARG A 297 9.48 11.09 7.63
CA ARG A 297 9.33 12.44 8.18
C ARG A 297 10.68 13.05 8.57
N HIS A 298 11.47 12.38 9.41
CA HIS A 298 12.59 13.05 10.06
C HIS A 298 13.89 12.99 9.24
N PRO A 299 14.59 14.12 8.99
CA PRO A 299 15.73 14.14 8.06
C PRO A 299 16.96 13.36 8.53
N GLU A 300 17.18 13.22 9.83
CA GLU A 300 18.24 12.33 10.33
C GLU A 300 17.93 10.85 10.03
N THR A 301 16.65 10.46 9.97
CA THR A 301 16.23 9.12 9.49
C THR A 301 16.57 8.96 8.02
N VAL A 302 16.26 9.95 7.17
CA VAL A 302 16.59 9.95 5.73
C VAL A 302 18.10 9.74 5.53
N LYS A 303 18.93 10.48 6.28
CA LYS A 303 20.39 10.35 6.27
C LYS A 303 20.88 8.95 6.67
N GLN A 304 20.35 8.39 7.76
CA GLN A 304 20.74 7.05 8.23
C GLN A 304 20.28 5.95 7.27
N ILE A 305 19.08 6.05 6.70
CA ILE A 305 18.56 5.08 5.74
C ILE A 305 19.27 5.17 4.38
N LYS A 306 19.63 6.37 3.90
CA LYS A 306 20.49 6.49 2.71
C LYS A 306 21.88 5.90 2.92
N ALA A 307 22.46 6.04 4.10
CA ALA A 307 23.72 5.38 4.45
C ALA A 307 23.56 3.84 4.49
N PHE A 308 22.48 3.33 5.07
CA PHE A 308 22.15 1.89 5.09
C PHE A 308 21.99 1.33 3.66
N ILE A 309 21.14 1.93 2.83
CA ILE A 309 20.92 1.51 1.43
C ILE A 309 22.24 1.51 0.65
N SER A 310 23.05 2.57 0.79
CA SER A 310 24.35 2.68 0.12
C SER A 310 25.34 1.61 0.56
N ALA A 311 25.33 1.23 1.85
CA ALA A 311 26.23 0.21 2.40
C ALA A 311 25.81 -1.22 2.05
N ILE A 312 24.50 -1.53 2.06
CA ILE A 312 23.98 -2.88 1.77
C ILE A 312 23.93 -3.19 0.27
N MET A 313 23.78 -2.17 -0.59
CA MET A 313 23.85 -2.31 -2.05
C MET A 313 25.26 -2.12 -2.62
N ALA A 314 26.28 -1.88 -1.79
CA ALA A 314 27.65 -1.70 -2.26
C ALA A 314 28.21 -2.97 -2.92
N ASP A 315 28.83 -2.82 -4.10
CA ASP A 315 29.55 -3.90 -4.76
C ASP A 315 30.58 -4.52 -3.83
N ARG A 316 30.44 -5.82 -3.55
CA ARG A 316 31.36 -6.54 -2.68
C ARG A 316 32.75 -6.56 -3.30
N ALA A 317 33.69 -5.88 -2.66
CA ALA A 317 35.10 -5.91 -3.05
C ALA A 317 35.56 -7.37 -3.29
N PRO A 318 36.34 -7.64 -4.36
CA PRO A 318 36.75 -8.99 -4.70
C PRO A 318 37.42 -9.63 -3.49
N ALA A 319 36.99 -10.85 -3.16
CA ALA A 319 37.43 -11.52 -1.95
C ALA A 319 38.97 -11.58 -1.93
N ALA A 320 39.58 -10.89 -0.96
CA ALA A 320 41.02 -10.80 -0.82
C ALA A 320 41.63 -12.20 -0.94
N GLU A 321 42.69 -12.33 -1.75
CA GLU A 321 43.32 -13.61 -2.04
C GLU A 321 43.54 -14.37 -0.73
N LYS A 322 43.08 -15.63 -0.69
CA LYS A 322 43.06 -16.41 0.55
C LYS A 322 44.49 -16.56 1.05
N ALA A 323 44.87 -15.70 2.00
CA ALA A 323 46.14 -15.79 2.70
C ALA A 323 46.33 -17.24 3.14
N ALA A 324 47.49 -17.81 2.82
CA ALA A 324 47.81 -19.21 3.03
C ALA A 324 48.01 -19.50 4.53
N VAL A 325 46.92 -19.41 5.29
CA VAL A 325 46.88 -19.80 6.70
C VAL A 325 46.96 -21.32 6.72
N ASP A 326 48.18 -21.82 6.93
CA ASP A 326 48.44 -23.23 7.23
C ASP A 326 47.80 -23.56 8.60
N ARG A 327 46.50 -23.84 8.56
CA ARG A 327 45.77 -24.37 9.70
C ARG A 327 46.17 -25.84 9.82
N PRO A 328 46.85 -26.27 10.89
CA PRO A 328 47.06 -27.68 11.13
C PRO A 328 45.69 -28.37 11.11
N LYS A 329 45.57 -29.44 10.32
CA LYS A 329 44.35 -30.26 10.30
C LYS A 329 44.04 -30.68 11.73
N ALA A 330 42.90 -30.24 12.25
CA ALA A 330 42.40 -30.74 13.52
C ALA A 330 42.39 -32.27 13.46
N ALA A 331 43.10 -32.93 14.38
CA ALA A 331 43.17 -34.38 14.41
C ALA A 331 41.75 -34.93 14.55
N ALA A 332 41.38 -35.86 13.66
CA ALA A 332 40.07 -36.50 13.75
C ALA A 332 39.97 -37.26 15.08
N LEU A 333 38.89 -37.01 15.83
CA LEU A 333 38.62 -37.74 17.07
C LEU A 333 38.61 -39.24 16.79
N ALA A 334 39.44 -39.98 17.53
CA ALA A 334 39.63 -41.42 17.33
C ALA A 334 38.31 -42.16 17.60
N GLY A 335 37.73 -42.76 16.55
CA GLY A 335 36.44 -43.45 16.61
C GLY A 335 35.48 -43.13 15.46
N ALA A 336 35.72 -42.04 14.70
CA ALA A 336 34.89 -41.65 13.56
C ALA A 336 34.97 -42.66 12.39
N LYS A 337 34.09 -43.67 12.39
CA LYS A 337 33.89 -44.56 11.22
C LYS A 337 33.41 -43.76 10.00
N PRO A 338 33.93 -44.01 8.79
CA PRO A 338 33.46 -43.33 7.59
C PRO A 338 32.00 -43.69 7.30
N LYS A 339 31.14 -42.68 7.17
CA LYS A 339 29.73 -42.85 6.81
C LYS A 339 29.65 -43.32 5.35
N ALA A 340 28.93 -44.41 5.08
CA ALA A 340 28.84 -44.99 3.74
C ALA A 340 28.22 -44.01 2.74
N ALA A 341 28.66 -44.08 1.48
CA ALA A 341 28.15 -43.21 0.41
C ALA A 341 26.65 -43.50 0.14
N PRO A 342 25.83 -42.46 -0.11
CA PRO A 342 24.42 -42.64 -0.43
C PRO A 342 24.25 -43.41 -1.75
N LYS A 343 23.39 -44.44 -1.72
CA LYS A 343 23.04 -45.23 -2.90
C LYS A 343 22.17 -44.38 -3.84
N PRO A 344 22.36 -44.43 -5.18
CA PRO A 344 21.55 -43.65 -6.11
C PRO A 344 20.06 -43.91 -5.94
N ALA A 345 19.25 -42.85 -5.93
CA ALA A 345 17.80 -42.95 -5.90
C ALA A 345 17.27 -43.55 -7.21
N ALA A 346 16.24 -44.40 -7.13
CA ALA A 346 15.59 -44.95 -8.30
C ALA A 346 14.80 -43.87 -9.05
N ALA A 347 14.74 -43.96 -10.38
CA ALA A 347 14.04 -43.00 -11.21
C ALA A 347 12.52 -43.05 -10.98
N ALA A 348 11.89 -41.87 -10.84
CA ALA A 348 10.44 -41.75 -10.77
C ALA A 348 9.78 -42.10 -12.13
N PRO A 349 8.59 -42.75 -12.13
CA PRO A 349 7.92 -43.13 -13.37
C PRO A 349 7.35 -41.92 -14.13
N LYS A 350 7.38 -41.98 -15.47
CA LYS A 350 6.73 -40.98 -16.33
C LYS A 350 5.20 -41.01 -16.16
N PRO A 351 4.53 -39.85 -16.08
CA PRO A 351 3.10 -39.76 -16.38
C PRO A 351 2.81 -40.20 -17.83
N ALA A 352 1.71 -40.93 -18.02
CA ALA A 352 1.23 -41.32 -19.34
C ALA A 352 0.36 -40.21 -19.97
N ALA A 353 0.37 -40.10 -21.30
CA ALA A 353 -0.46 -39.14 -22.02
C ALA A 353 -1.89 -39.67 -22.26
N ALA A 354 -2.86 -38.76 -22.26
CA ALA A 354 -4.24 -38.99 -22.71
C ALA A 354 -4.64 -37.92 -23.74
N ALA A 355 -5.54 -38.27 -24.67
CA ALA A 355 -5.83 -37.49 -25.88
C ALA A 355 -7.20 -36.76 -25.83
N PRO A 356 -7.47 -35.77 -26.72
CA PRO A 356 -8.51 -34.75 -26.50
C PRO A 356 -9.82 -34.98 -27.28
N LYS A 357 -10.90 -34.29 -26.85
CA LYS A 357 -12.08 -33.81 -27.63
C LYS A 357 -13.17 -33.24 -26.69
N PRO A 358 -14.22 -32.54 -27.18
CA PRO A 358 -14.38 -31.80 -28.45
C PRO A 358 -14.85 -30.34 -28.21
N ALA A 359 -15.15 -29.58 -29.28
CA ALA A 359 -15.72 -28.23 -29.21
C ALA A 359 -17.17 -28.15 -29.74
N ALA A 360 -17.98 -27.25 -29.17
CA ALA A 360 -19.32 -26.83 -29.62
C ALA A 360 -19.74 -25.57 -28.81
N ALA A 361 -20.69 -24.72 -29.22
CA ALA A 361 -21.15 -24.29 -30.54
C ALA A 361 -22.00 -23.01 -30.34
N ALA A 362 -22.07 -22.10 -31.32
CA ALA A 362 -22.82 -20.84 -31.20
C ALA A 362 -24.21 -20.91 -31.88
N PRO A 363 -25.27 -20.28 -31.31
CA PRO A 363 -26.57 -20.10 -31.97
C PRO A 363 -26.62 -18.81 -32.81
N LYS A 364 -27.57 -18.78 -33.76
CA LYS A 364 -27.93 -17.65 -34.64
C LYS A 364 -29.44 -17.70 -34.94
N LEU A 365 -29.96 -16.66 -35.63
CA LEU A 365 -31.32 -16.54 -36.21
C LEU A 365 -32.44 -16.11 -35.22
N ALA A 366 -33.47 -15.35 -35.62
CA ALA A 366 -33.62 -14.46 -36.79
C ALA A 366 -34.86 -13.53 -36.69
N ALA A 367 -34.75 -12.36 -37.35
CA ALA A 367 -35.75 -11.63 -38.15
C ALA A 367 -37.15 -11.21 -37.62
N VAL A 368 -37.65 -10.11 -38.20
CA VAL A 368 -38.95 -9.44 -37.99
C VAL A 368 -39.89 -9.76 -39.19
N PRO A 369 -41.20 -9.44 -39.11
CA PRO A 369 -41.75 -8.55 -40.16
C PRO A 369 -42.78 -7.50 -39.67
N GLU A 370 -42.85 -6.40 -40.44
CA GLU A 370 -43.89 -5.33 -40.49
C GLU A 370 -44.88 -5.62 -41.65
N PRO A 371 -45.84 -4.75 -42.13
CA PRO A 371 -46.01 -3.27 -42.04
C PRO A 371 -47.46 -2.88 -41.55
N GLU A 372 -48.20 -1.79 -41.88
CA GLU A 372 -48.12 -0.72 -42.91
C GLU A 372 -48.91 0.59 -42.55
N ALA A 373 -49.51 1.30 -43.52
CA ALA A 373 -50.07 2.67 -43.43
C ALA A 373 -51.64 2.68 -43.38
N ALA A 374 -52.44 3.76 -43.57
CA ALA A 374 -52.30 5.08 -44.25
C ALA A 374 -53.32 6.15 -43.73
N PRO A 375 -53.35 7.44 -44.22
CA PRO A 375 -53.80 8.62 -43.42
C PRO A 375 -54.90 9.57 -44.02
N ALA A 376 -55.08 10.75 -43.37
CA ALA A 376 -55.70 12.03 -43.83
C ALA A 376 -57.25 12.14 -43.85
N ALA A 377 -57.94 13.30 -43.92
CA ALA A 377 -57.55 14.72 -44.16
C ALA A 377 -58.46 15.75 -43.39
N ALA A 378 -58.58 17.02 -43.85
CA ALA A 378 -59.04 18.20 -43.08
C ALA A 378 -60.48 18.74 -43.35
N ALA A 379 -60.84 19.88 -42.71
CA ALA A 379 -62.18 20.55 -42.64
C ALA A 379 -62.43 21.57 -43.81
N PRO A 380 -63.28 22.66 -43.79
CA PRO A 380 -63.72 23.54 -42.66
C PRO A 380 -65.14 24.23 -42.72
N ALA A 381 -65.36 25.15 -41.76
CA ALA A 381 -66.13 26.43 -41.83
C ALA A 381 -67.69 26.44 -41.82
N ALA A 382 -68.41 27.56 -41.54
CA ALA A 382 -68.23 28.72 -40.60
C ALA A 382 -69.44 29.70 -40.69
N ASP A 383 -69.79 30.44 -39.61
CA ASP A 383 -70.35 31.83 -39.63
C ASP A 383 -70.41 32.44 -38.18
N PRO A 384 -70.26 33.78 -37.95
CA PRO A 384 -69.34 34.19 -36.87
C PRO A 384 -69.70 35.38 -35.95
N GLU A 385 -70.94 35.90 -35.85
CA GLU A 385 -71.17 37.19 -35.14
C GLU A 385 -71.99 37.15 -33.82
N ALA A 386 -72.71 36.07 -33.51
CA ALA A 386 -73.31 35.89 -32.18
C ALA A 386 -72.31 35.42 -31.11
N GLU A 387 -71.16 34.88 -31.53
CA GLU A 387 -70.23 34.17 -30.64
C GLU A 387 -69.32 35.12 -29.82
N ALA A 388 -68.95 36.28 -30.37
CA ALA A 388 -67.87 37.12 -29.86
C ALA A 388 -68.01 37.57 -28.39
N LYS A 389 -69.23 37.83 -27.91
CA LYS A 389 -69.49 38.21 -26.50
C LYS A 389 -69.63 37.02 -25.55
N ALA A 390 -69.97 35.83 -26.04
CA ALA A 390 -69.93 34.61 -25.24
C ALA A 390 -68.48 34.09 -25.10
N LYS A 391 -67.72 34.16 -26.19
CA LYS A 391 -66.34 33.66 -26.29
C LYS A 391 -65.39 34.34 -25.31
N ALA A 392 -65.38 35.67 -25.24
CA ALA A 392 -64.51 36.41 -24.32
C ALA A 392 -64.73 36.07 -22.83
N ALA A 393 -65.97 35.82 -22.42
CA ALA A 393 -66.30 35.41 -21.06
C ALA A 393 -65.94 33.94 -20.78
N ALA A 394 -66.12 33.06 -21.78
CA ALA A 394 -65.73 31.66 -21.70
C ALA A 394 -64.20 31.49 -21.69
N GLU A 395 -63.46 32.22 -22.52
CA GLU A 395 -62.00 32.20 -22.61
C GLU A 395 -61.34 32.73 -21.34
N ALA A 396 -61.84 33.83 -20.76
CA ALA A 396 -61.33 34.35 -19.49
C ALA A 396 -61.48 33.34 -18.34
N LYS A 397 -62.63 32.64 -18.28
CA LYS A 397 -62.84 31.58 -17.27
C LYS A 397 -62.00 30.33 -17.57
N ALA A 398 -61.98 29.86 -18.82
CA ALA A 398 -61.21 28.68 -19.22
C ALA A 398 -59.70 28.89 -19.05
N ALA A 399 -59.19 30.11 -19.24
CA ALA A 399 -57.81 30.46 -18.94
C ALA A 399 -57.51 30.36 -17.43
N ALA A 400 -58.37 30.91 -16.57
CA ALA A 400 -58.22 30.82 -15.12
C ALA A 400 -58.32 29.38 -14.60
N ASP A 401 -59.30 28.61 -15.07
CA ASP A 401 -59.46 27.19 -14.71
C ASP A 401 -58.27 26.35 -15.24
N ALA A 402 -57.72 26.66 -16.42
CA ALA A 402 -56.55 25.98 -16.97
C ALA A 402 -55.23 26.38 -16.28
N GLU A 403 -55.08 27.62 -15.82
CA GLU A 403 -53.91 28.07 -15.05
C GLU A 403 -53.92 27.49 -13.64
N ALA A 404 -55.09 27.51 -12.97
CA ALA A 404 -55.28 26.85 -11.68
C ALA A 404 -55.00 25.33 -11.79
N LYS A 405 -55.49 24.66 -12.84
CA LYS A 405 -55.18 23.26 -13.09
C LYS A 405 -53.69 23.03 -13.36
N LYS A 406 -53.04 23.81 -14.23
CA LYS A 406 -51.59 23.70 -14.49
C LYS A 406 -50.76 23.86 -13.22
N LYS A 407 -51.16 24.78 -12.33
CA LYS A 407 -50.49 24.99 -11.05
C LYS A 407 -50.66 23.77 -10.12
N ALA A 408 -51.88 23.23 -10.01
CA ALA A 408 -52.14 22.03 -9.22
C ALA A 408 -51.42 20.78 -9.78
N ASP A 409 -51.44 20.58 -11.10
CA ASP A 409 -50.72 19.48 -11.78
C ASP A 409 -49.19 19.60 -11.57
N ALA A 410 -48.64 20.82 -11.61
CA ALA A 410 -47.22 21.08 -11.36
C ALA A 410 -46.83 20.89 -9.89
N GLU A 411 -47.67 21.31 -8.94
CA GLU A 411 -47.45 21.13 -7.49
C GLU A 411 -47.53 19.66 -7.10
N ALA A 412 -48.48 18.91 -7.69
CA ALA A 412 -48.57 17.46 -7.57
C ALA A 412 -47.35 16.74 -8.17
N ALA A 413 -46.88 17.16 -9.35
CA ALA A 413 -45.68 16.61 -9.98
C ALA A 413 -44.40 16.90 -9.17
N ALA A 414 -44.25 18.11 -8.62
CA ALA A 414 -43.13 18.48 -7.77
C ALA A 414 -43.11 17.65 -6.48
N LYS A 415 -44.28 17.44 -5.85
CA LYS A 415 -44.40 16.56 -4.68
C LYS A 415 -44.07 15.11 -5.02
N ALA A 416 -44.63 14.56 -6.10
CA ALA A 416 -44.34 13.19 -6.52
C ALA A 416 -42.86 12.98 -6.88
N ALA A 417 -42.17 14.01 -7.39
CA ALA A 417 -40.73 13.97 -7.62
C ALA A 417 -39.91 13.97 -6.31
N ALA A 418 -40.32 14.74 -5.30
CA ALA A 418 -39.70 14.75 -3.97
C ALA A 418 -39.91 13.42 -3.23
N ASP A 419 -41.16 12.93 -3.18
CA ASP A 419 -41.52 11.63 -2.59
C ASP A 419 -40.71 10.48 -3.24
N ALA A 420 -40.47 10.55 -4.57
CA ALA A 420 -39.66 9.58 -5.31
C ALA A 420 -38.14 9.75 -5.12
N GLU A 421 -37.65 10.94 -4.79
CA GLU A 421 -36.24 11.17 -4.44
C GLU A 421 -35.94 10.67 -3.02
N GLU A 422 -36.83 10.94 -2.06
CA GLU A 422 -36.71 10.43 -0.69
C GLU A 422 -36.79 8.90 -0.65
N ALA A 423 -37.71 8.29 -1.40
CA ALA A 423 -37.78 6.85 -1.56
C ALA A 423 -36.49 6.23 -2.15
N LYS A 424 -35.82 6.93 -3.08
CA LYS A 424 -34.51 6.49 -3.62
C LYS A 424 -33.39 6.63 -2.59
N LYS A 425 -33.30 7.77 -1.89
CA LYS A 425 -32.30 8.00 -0.82
C LYS A 425 -32.42 6.93 0.26
N LYS A 426 -33.65 6.61 0.68
CA LYS A 426 -33.91 5.53 1.63
C LYS A 426 -33.53 4.15 1.07
N ALA A 427 -33.91 3.82 -0.16
CA ALA A 427 -33.56 2.53 -0.77
C ALA A 427 -32.04 2.32 -0.93
N VAL A 428 -31.27 3.39 -1.16
CA VAL A 428 -29.79 3.35 -1.15
C VAL A 428 -29.27 3.12 0.27
N ALA A 429 -29.73 3.88 1.26
CA ALA A 429 -29.31 3.72 2.65
C ALA A 429 -29.65 2.33 3.24
N ASP A 430 -30.85 1.81 2.96
CA ASP A 430 -31.28 0.47 3.38
C ASP A 430 -30.41 -0.63 2.73
N ALA A 431 -30.00 -0.46 1.47
CA ALA A 431 -29.10 -1.39 0.76
C ALA A 431 -27.64 -1.30 1.23
N GLU A 432 -27.15 -0.10 1.55
CA GLU A 432 -25.81 0.12 2.08
C GLU A 432 -25.68 -0.43 3.52
N ALA A 433 -26.70 -0.20 4.36
CA ALA A 433 -26.80 -0.81 5.69
C ALA A 433 -26.84 -2.35 5.63
N ALA A 434 -27.55 -2.93 4.64
CA ALA A 434 -27.55 -4.38 4.42
C ALA A 434 -26.16 -4.91 4.01
N ARG A 435 -25.46 -4.24 3.08
CA ARG A 435 -24.09 -4.60 2.66
C ARG A 435 -23.10 -4.45 3.81
N GLN A 436 -23.26 -3.45 4.68
CA GLN A 436 -22.41 -3.27 5.86
C GLN A 436 -22.67 -4.37 6.91
N ALA A 437 -23.93 -4.71 7.17
CA ALA A 437 -24.28 -5.82 8.07
C ALA A 437 -23.75 -7.18 7.58
N GLU A 438 -23.66 -7.39 6.26
CA GLU A 438 -23.00 -8.55 5.65
C GLU A 438 -21.48 -8.53 5.87
N LYS A 439 -20.80 -7.42 5.54
CA LYS A 439 -19.36 -7.20 5.81
C LYS A 439 -19.01 -7.44 7.29
N ASP A 440 -19.80 -6.91 8.22
CA ASP A 440 -19.55 -7.04 9.66
C ASP A 440 -19.78 -8.48 10.17
N LYS A 441 -20.75 -9.20 9.57
CA LYS A 441 -20.97 -10.62 9.86
C LYS A 441 -19.82 -11.49 9.36
N GLU A 442 -19.35 -11.28 8.12
CA GLU A 442 -18.18 -11.99 7.60
C GLU A 442 -16.93 -11.71 8.44
N ARG A 443 -16.73 -10.47 8.87
CA ARG A 443 -15.64 -10.07 9.77
C ARG A 443 -15.72 -10.76 11.12
N ALA A 444 -16.92 -10.84 11.72
CA ALA A 444 -17.14 -11.54 12.98
C ALA A 444 -16.88 -13.06 12.86
N GLU A 445 -17.31 -13.69 11.76
CA GLU A 445 -17.01 -15.10 11.48
C GLU A 445 -15.50 -15.34 11.26
N LEU A 446 -14.81 -14.42 10.58
CA LEU A 446 -13.36 -14.48 10.37
C LEU A 446 -12.57 -14.31 11.69
N ASP A 447 -12.96 -13.37 12.54
CA ASP A 447 -12.30 -13.15 13.83
C ASP A 447 -12.62 -14.25 14.87
N ALA A 448 -13.80 -14.88 14.79
CA ALA A 448 -14.10 -16.11 15.51
C ALA A 448 -13.25 -17.30 15.01
N LEU A 449 -13.05 -17.45 13.70
CA LEU A 449 -12.14 -18.46 13.12
C LEU A 449 -10.68 -18.21 13.52
N ARG A 450 -10.24 -16.95 13.59
CA ARG A 450 -8.93 -16.54 14.11
C ARG A 450 -8.79 -16.86 15.61
N ALA A 451 -9.85 -16.65 16.40
CA ALA A 451 -9.87 -17.03 17.81
C ALA A 451 -9.73 -18.54 18.00
N LYS A 452 -10.57 -19.33 17.31
CA LYS A 452 -10.52 -20.80 17.34
C LYS A 452 -9.14 -21.35 16.94
N ARG A 453 -8.52 -20.80 15.89
CA ARG A 453 -7.15 -21.16 15.48
C ARG A 453 -6.07 -20.77 16.49
N ARG A 454 -6.26 -19.69 17.26
CA ARG A 454 -5.36 -19.34 18.39
C ARG A 454 -5.52 -20.34 19.53
N GLU A 455 -6.74 -20.76 19.85
CA GLU A 455 -7.01 -21.78 20.87
C GLU A 455 -6.47 -23.16 20.47
N GLU A 456 -6.70 -23.60 19.23
CA GLU A 456 -6.13 -24.83 18.66
C GLU A 456 -4.60 -24.82 18.71
N ARG A 457 -3.96 -23.69 18.38
CA ARG A 457 -2.50 -23.54 18.47
C ARG A 457 -1.98 -23.51 19.91
N MET A 458 -2.73 -22.91 20.83
CA MET A 458 -2.43 -22.90 22.28
C MET A 458 -2.64 -24.28 22.92
N ALA A 459 -3.53 -25.11 22.37
CA ALA A 459 -3.69 -26.52 22.76
C ALA A 459 -2.51 -27.36 22.26
N HIS A 460 -2.14 -27.26 20.98
CA HIS A 460 -0.98 -27.94 20.40
C HIS A 460 0.32 -27.60 21.16
N LEU A 461 0.53 -26.32 21.49
CA LEU A 461 1.68 -25.85 22.29
C LEU A 461 1.65 -26.30 23.76
N ARG A 462 0.52 -26.83 24.26
CA ARG A 462 0.43 -27.51 25.57
C ARG A 462 0.70 -29.00 25.45
N GLU A 463 0.14 -29.67 24.44
CA GLU A 463 0.42 -31.08 24.15
C GLU A 463 1.92 -31.31 23.85
N GLU A 464 2.57 -30.43 23.09
CA GLU A 464 4.03 -30.45 22.86
C GLU A 464 4.87 -30.18 24.13
N HIS A 465 4.27 -29.63 25.18
CA HIS A 465 4.95 -29.32 26.45
C HIS A 465 4.70 -30.34 27.57
N GLU A 466 3.78 -31.30 27.39
CA GLU A 466 3.37 -32.27 28.42
C GLU A 466 3.96 -33.68 28.20
N ALA A 467 4.91 -33.83 27.28
CA ALA A 467 5.65 -35.06 27.00
C ALA A 467 7.13 -34.98 27.45
N PRO A 468 7.46 -35.25 28.72
CA PRO A 468 8.84 -35.28 29.19
C PRO A 468 9.55 -36.59 28.81
N GLU A 469 10.09 -36.66 27.59
CA GLU A 469 11.21 -37.57 27.31
C GLU A 469 12.44 -37.07 28.07
N GLY A 470 12.71 -37.67 29.23
CA GLY A 470 13.77 -37.22 30.13
C GLY A 470 15.17 -37.54 29.62
N GLU A 471 15.92 -36.53 29.18
CA GLU A 471 17.38 -36.62 29.08
C GLU A 471 17.99 -36.71 30.50
N GLU A 472 18.24 -37.93 30.98
CA GLU A 472 18.94 -38.16 32.24
C GLU A 472 20.35 -37.52 32.22
N GLY A 473 20.57 -36.52 33.07
CA GLY A 473 21.92 -36.01 33.38
C GLY A 473 22.14 -34.50 33.38
N VAL A 474 21.15 -33.68 33.00
CA VAL A 474 21.31 -32.20 32.98
C VAL A 474 20.83 -31.57 34.30
N GLU A 475 21.75 -31.44 35.27
CA GLU A 475 21.52 -30.69 36.50
C GLU A 475 21.60 -29.17 36.23
N TYR A 476 20.43 -28.52 36.11
CA TYR A 476 20.34 -27.07 35.93
C TYR A 476 20.62 -26.33 37.25
N GLY A 477 21.83 -25.78 37.39
CA GLY A 477 22.21 -24.93 38.52
C GLY A 477 21.44 -23.61 38.60
N GLU A 478 21.57 -22.92 39.75
CA GLU A 478 20.76 -21.76 40.11
C GLU A 478 20.69 -20.64 39.05
N PRO A 479 19.53 -19.96 38.91
CA PRO A 479 19.36 -18.87 37.94
C PRO A 479 20.31 -17.71 38.22
N ARG A 480 21.14 -17.37 37.23
CA ARG A 480 22.18 -16.33 37.36
C ARG A 480 21.59 -14.93 37.50
N PRO A 481 22.22 -14.05 38.31
CA PRO A 481 21.79 -12.66 38.46
C PRO A 481 21.85 -11.89 37.13
N ALA A 482 20.91 -10.95 36.97
CA ALA A 482 20.79 -10.14 35.76
C ALA A 482 22.07 -9.31 35.46
N GLY A 483 22.37 -9.15 34.18
CA GLY A 483 23.56 -8.42 33.70
C GLY A 483 24.82 -9.27 33.49
N VAL A 484 24.87 -10.51 33.97
CA VAL A 484 26.03 -11.41 33.74
C VAL A 484 25.84 -12.22 32.46
N ALA A 485 26.61 -11.88 31.42
CA ALA A 485 26.61 -12.57 30.14
C ALA A 485 27.04 -14.05 30.28
N GLY A 486 26.20 -14.99 29.83
CA GLY A 486 26.48 -16.43 29.88
C GLY A 486 27.62 -16.88 28.95
N PRO A 487 28.10 -18.13 29.06
CA PRO A 487 29.20 -18.66 28.25
C PRO A 487 28.99 -18.48 26.74
N ASP A 488 27.75 -18.61 26.27
CA ASP A 488 27.35 -18.50 24.86
C ASP A 488 27.35 -17.04 24.40
N ALA A 489 26.94 -16.09 25.24
CA ALA A 489 27.09 -14.67 24.98
C ALA A 489 28.58 -14.27 24.95
N VAL A 490 29.42 -14.87 25.82
CA VAL A 490 30.88 -14.72 25.77
C VAL A 490 31.48 -15.37 24.52
N PHE A 491 30.91 -16.47 24.02
CA PHE A 491 31.30 -17.10 22.75
C PHE A 491 30.90 -16.24 21.53
N VAL A 492 29.71 -15.62 21.54
CA VAL A 492 29.27 -14.64 20.54
C VAL A 492 30.18 -13.41 20.56
N LEU A 493 30.48 -12.84 21.73
CA LEU A 493 31.42 -11.71 21.85
C LEU A 493 32.85 -12.07 21.40
N LYS A 494 33.34 -13.28 21.73
CA LYS A 494 34.63 -13.81 21.21
C LYS A 494 34.59 -14.09 19.71
N SER A 495 33.42 -14.36 19.14
CA SER A 495 33.24 -14.53 17.69
C SER A 495 33.20 -13.18 16.98
N LEU A 496 32.44 -12.21 17.47
CA LEU A 496 32.37 -10.85 16.92
C LEU A 496 33.74 -10.14 16.99
N SER A 497 34.48 -10.29 18.09
CA SER A 497 35.87 -9.78 18.19
C SER A 497 36.84 -10.53 17.26
N ARG A 498 36.69 -11.85 17.05
CA ARG A 498 37.41 -12.59 15.99
C ARG A 498 37.05 -12.13 14.57
N TRP A 499 35.88 -11.52 14.35
CA TRP A 499 35.54 -10.91 13.07
C TRP A 499 36.14 -9.50 12.93
N ARG A 500 36.18 -8.68 13.99
CA ARG A 500 36.99 -7.43 14.00
C ARG A 500 38.48 -7.70 13.74
N LEU A 501 39.02 -8.81 14.22
CA LEU A 501 40.39 -9.25 13.92
C LEU A 501 40.64 -9.69 12.46
N ARG A 502 39.68 -9.52 11.55
CA ARG A 502 39.90 -9.61 10.09
C ARG A 502 40.08 -8.25 9.40
N GLY A 503 40.36 -7.22 10.19
CA GLY A 503 40.81 -5.90 9.74
C GLY A 503 39.66 -4.93 9.49
N ASP A 504 39.96 -3.64 9.62
CA ASP A 504 39.05 -2.58 9.20
C ASP A 504 38.92 -2.61 7.67
N GLY A 505 37.69 -2.77 7.18
CA GLY A 505 37.41 -2.68 5.75
C GLY A 505 37.75 -1.27 5.27
N VAL A 506 38.75 -1.15 4.39
CA VAL A 506 39.27 0.15 3.96
C VAL A 506 38.21 0.94 3.21
N MET A 507 37.59 1.89 3.90
CA MET A 507 36.86 3.00 3.30
C MET A 507 37.80 3.68 2.29
N ARG A 508 37.43 3.68 1.01
CA ARG A 508 38.10 4.55 0.03
C ARG A 508 37.79 6.00 0.38
N LYS A 509 38.79 6.87 0.18
CA LYS A 509 38.61 8.32 0.13
C LYS A 509 37.86 8.73 -1.14
#